data_AF-A0A219AF85-F1
#
_entry.id   AF-A0A219AF85-F1
#
_cell.length_a   1.000
_cell.length_b   1.000
_cell.length_c   1.000
_cell.angle_alpha   90.00
_cell.angle_beta   90.00
_cell.angle_gamma   90.00
#
_symmetry.space_group_name_H-M   'P 1'
#
loop_
_entity.id
_entity.type
_entity.pdbx_description
1 polymer ?
#
loop_
_entity_poly.entity_id
_entity_poly.type
_entity_poly.pdbx_seq_one_letter_code
_entity_poly.pdbx_strand_id
1 'polypeptide(L)'
;MSRKMREDEAKSHLPAALLLELGLQSLDYMLQVCPPRTRITLLTEIKLQLDFWLRQLAYVILPSGECLNELLIENGWAKASHSYYCSMLTEYQSLNFEAKQQHRGNYLSVDVF
;
A
#
# COMPACT_ATOMS: atom_id res chain seq x y z
N MET A 1 -0.98 -2.07 -23.34
CA MET A 1 -1.05 -1.54 -21.96
C MET A 1 -2.41 -1.90 -21.35
N SER A 2 -2.46 -2.40 -20.10
CA SER A 2 -3.70 -2.84 -19.46
C SER A 2 -4.66 -1.67 -19.19
N ARG A 3 -5.96 -1.94 -18.98
CA ARG A 3 -6.95 -0.90 -18.63
C ARG A 3 -6.56 -0.19 -17.32
N LYS A 4 -6.17 -0.97 -16.31
CA LYS A 4 -5.75 -0.48 -14.99
C LYS A 4 -4.57 0.48 -15.07
N MET A 5 -3.54 0.14 -15.85
CA MET A 5 -2.35 1.00 -15.98
C MET A 5 -2.68 2.35 -16.63
N ARG A 6 -3.56 2.37 -17.65
CA ARG A 6 -4.04 3.63 -18.24
C ARG A 6 -4.82 4.49 -17.25
N GLU A 7 -5.65 3.87 -16.41
CA GLU A 7 -6.38 4.57 -15.35
C GLU A 7 -5.43 5.15 -14.29
N ASP A 8 -4.37 4.42 -13.92
CA ASP A 8 -3.40 4.87 -12.92
C ASP A 8 -2.50 5.99 -13.43
N GLU A 9 -2.03 5.90 -14.68
CA GLU A 9 -1.28 6.96 -15.37
C GLU A 9 -2.12 8.24 -15.46
N ALA A 10 -3.41 8.13 -15.84
CA ALA A 10 -4.30 9.28 -15.91
C ALA A 10 -4.57 9.93 -14.53
N LYS A 11 -4.67 9.14 -13.46
CA LYS A 11 -4.93 9.64 -12.10
C LYS A 11 -3.71 10.26 -11.43
N SER A 12 -2.53 9.70 -11.70
CA SER A 12 -1.27 10.14 -11.07
C SER A 12 -0.53 11.20 -11.87
N HIS A 13 -0.85 11.33 -13.16
CA HIS A 13 -0.07 12.13 -14.11
C HIS A 13 1.40 11.70 -14.22
N LEU A 14 1.72 10.45 -13.83
CA LEU A 14 3.04 9.86 -13.97
C LEU A 14 3.06 8.86 -15.14
N PRO A 15 4.17 8.79 -15.91
CA PRO A 15 4.31 7.78 -16.96
C PRO A 15 4.13 6.36 -16.43
N ALA A 16 3.42 5.53 -17.19
CA ALA A 16 3.17 4.13 -16.83
C ALA A 16 4.45 3.32 -16.55
N ALA A 17 5.55 3.63 -17.24
CA ALA A 17 6.84 2.98 -17.02
C ALA A 17 7.40 3.30 -15.61
N LEU A 18 7.29 4.55 -15.17
CA LEU A 18 7.70 4.97 -13.83
C LEU A 18 6.80 4.34 -12.75
N LEU A 19 5.49 4.30 -12.97
CA LEU A 19 4.56 3.62 -12.06
C LEU A 19 4.89 2.13 -11.88
N LEU A 20 5.28 1.46 -12.97
CA LEU A 20 5.70 0.06 -12.92
C LEU A 20 6.99 -0.09 -12.11
N GLU A 21 7.98 0.77 -12.32
CA GLU A 21 9.24 0.75 -11.56
C GLU A 21 9.02 0.94 -10.06
N LEU A 22 8.24 1.97 -9.67
CA LEU A 22 7.88 2.22 -8.27
C LEU A 22 7.12 1.02 -7.67
N GLY A 23 6.23 0.40 -8.45
CA GLY A 23 5.51 -0.80 -8.04
C GLY A 23 6.43 -2.01 -7.82
N LEU A 24 7.48 -2.17 -8.63
CA LEU A 24 8.48 -3.23 -8.45
C LEU A 24 9.34 -3.00 -7.21
N GLN A 25 9.74 -1.76 -6.94
CA GLN A 25 10.49 -1.41 -5.71
C GLN A 25 9.65 -1.68 -4.44
N SER A 26 8.37 -1.29 -4.45
CA SER A 26 7.43 -1.63 -3.36
C SER A 26 7.28 -3.15 -3.18
N LEU A 27 7.25 -3.91 -4.28
CA LEU A 27 7.19 -5.38 -4.24
C LEU A 27 8.47 -5.97 -3.63
N ASP A 28 9.64 -5.48 -4.00
CA ASP A 28 10.93 -5.95 -3.48
C ASP A 28 11.00 -5.78 -1.95
N TYR A 29 10.58 -4.62 -1.43
CA TYR A 29 10.49 -4.40 0.00
C TYR A 29 9.49 -5.36 0.67
N MET A 30 8.29 -5.54 0.09
CA MET A 30 7.29 -6.47 0.62
C MET A 30 7.83 -7.90 0.69
N LEU A 31 8.59 -8.36 -0.31
CA LEU A 31 9.17 -9.70 -0.34
C LEU A 31 10.29 -9.88 0.70
N GLN A 32 10.98 -8.81 1.08
CA GLN A 32 11.97 -8.85 2.17
C GLN A 32 11.28 -8.97 3.54
N VAL A 33 10.20 -8.24 3.75
CA VAL A 33 9.46 -8.20 5.02
C VAL A 33 8.55 -9.43 5.21
N CYS A 34 7.85 -9.82 4.15
CA CYS A 34 6.88 -10.91 4.13
C CYS A 34 7.17 -11.85 2.95
N PRO A 35 8.25 -12.65 3.00
CA PRO A 35 8.59 -13.56 1.91
C PRO A 35 7.48 -14.60 1.69
N PRO A 36 7.39 -15.19 0.48
CA PRO A 36 6.45 -16.26 0.22
C PRO A 36 6.55 -17.39 1.24
N ARG A 37 5.40 -17.97 1.61
CA ARG A 37 5.24 -18.99 2.67
C ARG A 37 5.35 -18.47 4.11
N THR A 38 5.49 -17.16 4.32
CA THR A 38 5.31 -16.57 5.65
C THR A 38 3.90 -16.86 6.17
N ARG A 39 3.80 -17.35 7.42
CA ARG A 39 2.51 -17.59 8.07
C ARG A 39 1.95 -16.25 8.56
N ILE A 40 0.84 -15.81 7.98
CA ILE A 40 0.19 -14.55 8.33
C ILE A 40 -1.16 -14.78 9.01
N THR A 41 -1.62 -13.77 9.73
CA THR A 41 -3.00 -13.67 10.21
C THR A 41 -3.69 -12.53 9.46
N LEU A 42 -4.92 -12.76 8.98
CA LEU A 42 -5.73 -11.74 8.34
C LEU A 42 -6.75 -11.20 9.34
N LEU A 43 -6.75 -9.89 9.58
CA LEU A 43 -7.79 -9.19 10.33
C LEU A 43 -8.64 -8.36 9.37
N THR A 44 -9.95 -8.32 9.57
CA THR A 44 -10.88 -7.71 8.61
C THR A 44 -11.88 -6.82 9.34
N GLU A 45 -12.32 -5.76 8.67
CA GLU A 45 -13.40 -4.92 9.19
C GLU A 45 -14.72 -5.71 9.29
N ILE A 46 -15.46 -5.51 10.38
CA ILE A 46 -16.73 -6.19 10.61
C ILE A 46 -17.77 -5.69 9.59
N LYS A 47 -18.34 -6.61 8.80
CA LYS A 47 -19.35 -6.34 7.75
C LYS A 47 -18.85 -5.54 6.55
N LEU A 48 -17.56 -5.20 6.47
CA LEU A 48 -16.95 -4.41 5.38
C LEU A 48 -15.71 -5.10 4.80
N GLN A 49 -15.74 -6.43 4.81
CA GLN A 49 -14.57 -7.25 4.50
C GLN A 49 -14.36 -7.52 3.00
N LEU A 50 -15.28 -7.08 2.13
CA LEU A 50 -15.20 -7.27 0.68
C LEU A 50 -15.27 -5.93 -0.05
N ASP A 51 -14.53 -5.84 -1.14
CA ASP A 51 -14.69 -4.75 -2.09
C ASP A 51 -15.77 -5.04 -3.16
N PHE A 52 -15.98 -4.08 -4.07
CA PHE A 52 -16.92 -4.20 -5.18
C PHE A 52 -16.68 -5.43 -6.09
N TRP A 53 -15.44 -5.90 -6.18
CA TRP A 53 -15.06 -7.08 -6.98
C TRP A 53 -14.99 -8.36 -6.14
N LEU A 54 -15.56 -8.36 -4.93
CA LEU A 54 -15.57 -9.48 -4.00
C LEU A 54 -14.18 -9.94 -3.56
N ARG A 55 -13.20 -9.03 -3.55
CA ARG A 55 -11.86 -9.29 -2.99
C ARG A 55 -11.89 -9.02 -1.49
N GLN A 56 -11.23 -9.90 -0.73
CA GLN A 56 -11.08 -9.76 0.71
C GLN A 56 -10.19 -8.56 1.06
N LEU A 57 -10.71 -7.63 1.85
CA LEU A 57 -9.99 -6.52 2.44
C LEU A 57 -9.52 -6.92 3.85
N ALA A 58 -8.23 -6.77 4.12
CA ALA A 58 -7.65 -7.19 5.38
C ALA A 58 -6.40 -6.38 5.78
N TYR A 59 -6.15 -6.35 7.08
CA TYR A 59 -4.86 -6.07 7.69
C TYR A 59 -4.07 -7.37 7.76
N VAL A 60 -2.85 -7.37 7.24
CA VAL A 60 -1.98 -8.54 7.23
C VAL A 60 -1.05 -8.47 8.42
N ILE A 61 -1.24 -9.35 9.40
CA ILE A 61 -0.43 -9.42 10.61
C ILE A 61 0.64 -10.50 10.44
N LEU A 62 1.90 -10.10 10.60
CA LEU A 62 3.07 -10.96 10.51
C LEU A 62 3.24 -11.82 11.79
N PRO A 63 4.06 -12.89 11.76
CA PRO A 63 4.38 -13.67 12.96
C PRO A 63 4.95 -12.86 14.11
N SER A 64 5.64 -11.76 13.82
CA SER A 64 6.18 -10.83 14.81
C SER A 64 5.11 -10.03 15.54
N GLY A 65 3.87 -9.98 15.01
CA GLY A 65 2.78 -9.14 15.49
C GLY A 65 2.67 -7.81 14.76
N GLU A 66 3.65 -7.47 13.91
CA GLU A 66 3.62 -6.24 13.10
C GLU A 66 2.58 -6.33 11.98
N CYS A 67 1.99 -5.18 11.63
CA CYS A 67 1.05 -5.07 10.51
C CYS A 67 1.79 -4.68 9.22
N LEU A 68 1.73 -5.53 8.20
CA LEU A 68 2.38 -5.28 6.91
C LEU A 68 1.86 -4.01 6.24
N ASN A 69 0.56 -3.70 6.39
CA ASN A 69 -0.05 -2.49 5.81
C ASN A 69 0.62 -1.23 6.37
N GLU A 70 0.86 -1.20 7.69
CA GLU A 70 1.54 -0.09 8.39
C GLU A 70 2.99 0.02 7.94
N LEU A 71 3.72 -1.09 7.92
CA LEU A 71 5.11 -1.13 7.47
C LEU A 71 5.28 -0.57 6.05
N LEU A 72 4.38 -0.92 5.12
CA LEU A 72 4.41 -0.39 3.76
C LEU A 72 4.18 1.12 3.71
N ILE A 73 3.27 1.64 4.52
CA ILE A 73 2.97 3.09 4.55
C ILE A 73 4.09 3.86 5.24
N GLU A 74 4.53 3.40 6.40
CA GLU A 74 5.60 4.03 7.20
C GLU A 74 6.92 4.12 6.44
N ASN A 75 7.20 3.13 5.58
CA ASN A 75 8.41 3.10 4.76
C ASN A 75 8.22 3.73 3.37
N GLY A 76 7.06 4.33 3.08
CA GLY A 76 6.79 5.06 1.84
C GLY A 76 6.59 4.19 0.60
N TRP A 77 6.28 2.90 0.77
CA TRP A 77 6.04 1.95 -0.32
C TRP A 77 4.56 1.80 -0.67
N ALA A 78 3.66 2.36 0.14
CA ALA A 78 2.24 2.48 -0.13
C ALA A 78 1.70 3.81 0.39
N LYS A 79 0.54 4.23 -0.13
CA LYS A 79 -0.18 5.40 0.38
C LYS A 79 -1.49 5.02 1.06
N ALA A 80 -1.85 5.77 2.09
CA ALA A 80 -3.18 5.66 2.70
C ALA A 80 -4.26 6.16 1.71
N SER A 81 -5.28 5.34 1.47
CA SER A 81 -6.39 5.66 0.55
C SER A 81 -7.74 5.56 1.25
N HIS A 82 -8.67 6.44 0.85
CA HIS A 82 -10.06 6.46 1.32
C HIS A 82 -11.02 5.76 0.33
N SER A 83 -10.51 4.94 -0.60
CA SER A 83 -11.34 4.22 -1.58
C SER A 83 -12.30 3.19 -0.95
N TYR A 84 -11.94 2.69 0.24
CA TYR A 84 -12.76 1.77 1.03
C TYR A 84 -12.73 2.20 2.50
N TYR A 85 -13.72 1.74 3.25
CA TYR A 85 -13.76 1.98 4.70
C TYR A 85 -12.56 1.30 5.38
N CYS A 86 -11.93 2.03 6.30
CA CYS A 86 -10.81 1.60 7.11
C CYS A 86 -10.92 2.34 8.44
N SER A 87 -11.03 1.61 9.55
CA SER A 87 -11.09 2.22 10.89
C SER A 87 -9.77 2.93 11.24
N MET A 88 -8.64 2.44 10.72
CA MET A 88 -7.28 2.98 10.93
C MET A 88 -6.89 4.08 9.92
N LEU A 89 -7.83 4.65 9.17
CA LEU A 89 -7.52 5.57 8.08
C LEU A 89 -6.76 6.81 8.55
N THR A 90 -7.15 7.37 9.70
CA THR A 90 -6.52 8.57 10.25
C THR A 90 -5.07 8.31 10.64
N GLU A 91 -4.82 7.20 11.32
CA GLU A 91 -3.48 6.75 11.70
C GLU A 91 -2.62 6.51 10.45
N TYR A 92 -3.18 5.86 9.43
CA TYR A 92 -2.47 5.59 8.18
C TYR A 92 -2.16 6.87 7.41
N GLN A 93 -3.03 7.87 7.46
CA GLN A 93 -2.74 9.19 6.88
C GLN A 93 -1.60 9.91 7.62
N SER A 94 -1.54 9.79 8.95
CA SER A 94 -0.43 10.32 9.74
C SER A 94 0.90 9.65 9.41
N LEU A 95 0.94 8.31 9.36
CA LEU A 95 2.14 7.55 8.96
C LEU A 95 2.60 7.93 7.55
N ASN A 96 1.65 8.05 6.63
CA ASN A 96 1.92 8.45 5.25
C ASN A 96 2.52 9.86 5.17
N PHE A 97 2.03 10.79 5.98
CA PHE A 97 2.55 12.16 6.04
C PHE A 97 3.98 12.19 6.56
N GLU A 98 4.28 11.39 7.60
CA GLU A 98 5.64 11.27 8.12
C GLU A 98 6.60 10.66 7.09
N ALA A 99 6.18 9.60 6.39
CA ALA A 99 6.98 8.98 5.32
C ALA A 99 7.33 9.96 4.19
N LYS A 100 6.39 10.86 3.84
CA LYS A 100 6.63 11.96 2.88
C LYS A 100 7.67 12.95 3.39
N GLN A 101 7.50 13.44 4.62
CA GLN A 101 8.43 14.42 5.20
C GLN A 101 9.85 13.89 5.28
N GLN A 102 10.00 12.59 5.50
CA GLN A 102 11.28 11.92 5.61
C GLN A 102 11.80 11.39 4.26
N HIS A 103 11.09 11.65 3.15
CA HIS A 103 11.41 11.17 1.80
C HIS A 103 11.73 9.67 1.79
N ARG A 104 10.81 8.84 2.31
CA ARG A 104 10.99 7.37 2.33
C ARG A 104 10.37 6.71 1.08
N GLY A 105 10.94 5.58 0.66
CA GLY A 105 10.40 4.75 -0.41
C GLY A 105 10.15 5.53 -1.71
N ASN A 106 8.92 5.47 -2.21
CA ASN A 106 8.53 6.16 -3.45
C ASN A 106 8.64 7.69 -3.35
N TYR A 107 8.60 8.26 -2.14
CA TYR A 107 8.73 9.71 -1.90
C TYR A 107 10.16 10.25 -2.10
N LEU A 108 11.13 9.38 -2.38
CA LEU A 108 12.46 9.79 -2.88
C LEU A 108 12.40 10.28 -4.34
N SER A 109 11.46 9.77 -5.12
CA SER A 109 11.39 10.00 -6.56
C SER A 109 10.17 10.80 -6.98
N VAL A 110 9.07 10.74 -6.21
CA VAL A 110 7.81 11.40 -6.55
C VAL A 110 7.06 11.95 -5.32
N ASP A 111 6.52 13.17 -5.44
CA ASP A 111 5.75 13.82 -4.36
C ASP A 111 4.22 13.72 -4.53
N VAL A 112 3.76 13.14 -5.65
CA VAL A 112 2.34 13.17 -6.07
C VAL A 112 1.44 12.16 -5.36
N PHE A 113 2.01 11.21 -4.62
CA PHE A 113 1.27 10.18 -3.87
C PHE A 113 0.96 10.63 -2.46
#